data_AF-A0A077KBW1-F1
#
_entry.id   AF-A0A077KBW1-F1
#
_cell.length_a   1.000
_cell.length_b   1.000
_cell.length_c   1.000
_cell.angle_alpha   90.00
_cell.angle_beta   90.00
_cell.angle_gamma   90.00
#
_symmetry.space_group_name_H-M   'P 1'
#
loop_
_entity.id
_entity.type
_entity.pdbx_description
1 polymer ?
#
loop_
_entity_poly.entity_id
_entity_poly.type
_entity_poly.pdbx_seq_one_letter_code
_entity_poly.pdbx_strand_id
1 'polypeptide(L)'
;MQSVKQLSIDDYTYNVLRNLPTIEVSLKALIKNVSKAQNQINLLHEKDDGFITIAVKKQDKWMQYHYSKDELKENIGKILSIEGINVYLSANSFYKPFRRIENIRKLNSLYIDLDYYSLENFKNLTTDQIIWQLERDYFKNKVPEANFIVLTGRGIAIYWLIEPVPYKALPLWNAVQKHFLKELKEIGADEKSIDSSRVMRLAGSINQKSGKNADILVYSEDRYILSEIQEEYLPVLTPYVKNPYYKSKGRNSKIVNFFTLYSLHYARLRDIVTLQKIREGYCRNEEGSLAKSGQREFMCFLYRYWSCCYEANKEKALENTLDFNKGFKVPLDYKEVERATKSAEKAYETWLKDSPSGTYKCGGYNYKNETLIEKLNLIDEEMIKLETIISKKEIKRRNNERTKESQKVKRRNKEGLTKRQQDKLNKENKIKELIKKGYNKSEIARELNLNRSTITRSYNYLFN
;
A
#
# COMPACT_ATOMS: atom_id res chain seq x y z
N MET A 1 8.45 -17.05 50.67
CA MET A 1 7.58 -17.45 49.53
C MET A 1 6.94 -16.21 48.95
N GLN A 2 7.53 -15.64 47.90
CA GLN A 2 6.93 -14.53 47.15
C GLN A 2 5.69 -15.07 46.42
N SER A 3 4.54 -14.42 46.64
CA SER A 3 3.31 -14.76 45.94
C SER A 3 3.49 -14.45 44.46
N VAL A 4 3.47 -15.50 43.64
CA VAL A 4 3.36 -15.38 42.19
C VAL A 4 2.03 -14.68 41.93
N LYS A 5 2.09 -13.40 41.59
CA LYS A 5 0.93 -12.63 41.12
C LYS A 5 0.41 -13.35 39.89
N GLN A 6 -0.69 -14.07 40.07
CA GLN A 6 -1.39 -14.71 38.97
C GLN A 6 -1.87 -13.58 38.06
N LEU A 7 -1.12 -13.34 36.98
CA LEU A 7 -1.49 -12.38 35.94
C LEU A 7 -2.93 -12.69 35.56
N SER A 8 -3.78 -11.66 35.48
CA SER A 8 -5.11 -11.88 34.92
C SER A 8 -4.94 -12.54 33.55
N ILE A 9 -5.88 -13.39 33.12
CA ILE A 9 -5.71 -14.12 31.85
C ILE A 9 -5.54 -13.15 30.67
N ASP A 10 -6.05 -11.93 30.78
CA ASP A 10 -5.84 -10.85 29.82
C ASP A 10 -4.40 -10.32 29.87
N ASP A 11 -3.84 -10.09 31.06
CA ASP A 11 -2.43 -9.72 31.23
C ASP A 11 -1.48 -10.82 30.73
N TYR A 12 -1.86 -12.09 30.91
CA TYR A 12 -1.12 -13.22 30.35
C TYR A 12 -1.13 -13.19 28.81
N THR A 13 -2.31 -13.05 28.20
CA THR A 13 -2.45 -12.98 26.74
C THR A 13 -1.65 -11.81 26.16
N TYR A 14 -1.71 -10.66 26.83
CA TYR A 14 -0.95 -9.47 26.46
C TYR A 14 0.56 -9.69 26.58
N ASN A 15 1.00 -10.34 27.67
CA ASN A 15 2.41 -10.65 27.90
C ASN A 15 2.95 -11.60 26.83
N VAL A 16 2.19 -12.66 26.47
CA VAL A 16 2.56 -13.58 25.38
C VAL A 16 2.67 -12.84 24.05
N LEU A 17 1.70 -11.98 23.73
CA LEU A 17 1.69 -11.23 22.48
C LEU A 17 2.80 -10.18 22.34
N ARG A 18 3.35 -9.66 23.45
CA ARG A 18 4.47 -8.70 23.40
C ARG A 18 5.83 -9.39 23.40
N ASN A 19 5.95 -10.47 24.17
CA ASN A 19 7.22 -11.14 24.42
C ASN A 19 7.32 -12.49 23.69
N LEU A 20 6.62 -12.65 22.57
CA LEU A 20 6.45 -13.91 21.86
C LEU A 20 7.76 -14.71 21.63
N PRO A 21 8.90 -14.10 21.26
CA PRO A 21 10.14 -14.84 21.06
C PRO A 21 10.75 -15.36 22.38
N THR A 22 10.67 -14.58 23.45
CA THR A 22 11.38 -14.85 24.71
C THR A 22 10.54 -15.51 25.79
N ILE A 23 9.21 -15.43 25.69
CA ILE A 23 8.31 -15.99 26.68
C ILE A 23 8.20 -17.51 26.54
N GLU A 24 8.28 -18.20 27.68
CA GLU A 24 8.01 -19.63 27.76
C GLU A 24 6.51 -19.89 27.88
N VAL A 25 5.98 -20.71 26.98
CA VAL A 25 4.56 -21.10 26.95
C VAL A 25 4.50 -22.60 26.72
N SER A 26 3.73 -23.31 27.55
CA SER A 26 3.44 -24.72 27.30
C SER A 26 2.65 -24.87 26.00
N LEU A 27 3.23 -25.57 25.02
CA LEU A 27 2.61 -25.79 23.71
C LEU A 27 1.49 -26.82 23.84
N LYS A 28 0.25 -26.34 23.84
CA LYS A 28 -0.97 -27.15 23.83
C LYS A 28 -1.59 -27.30 22.43
N ALA A 29 -1.22 -26.43 21.51
CA ALA A 29 -1.74 -26.44 20.15
C ALA A 29 -1.32 -27.73 19.41
N LEU A 30 -2.26 -28.35 18.70
CA LEU A 30 -1.97 -29.51 17.86
C LEU A 30 -0.97 -29.15 16.76
N ILE A 31 0.02 -30.01 16.51
CA ILE A 31 1.05 -29.79 15.48
C ILE A 31 0.44 -29.46 14.11
N LYS A 32 -0.64 -30.16 13.73
CA LYS A 32 -1.36 -29.88 12.47
C LYS A 32 -1.93 -28.45 12.39
N ASN A 33 -2.38 -27.89 13.51
CA ASN A 33 -2.93 -26.54 13.55
C ASN A 33 -1.80 -25.50 13.45
N VAL A 34 -0.69 -25.75 14.13
CA VAL A 34 0.52 -24.91 14.00
C VAL A 34 1.03 -24.92 12.56
N SER A 35 1.09 -26.08 11.92
CA SER A 35 1.49 -26.21 10.52
C SER A 35 0.58 -25.44 9.57
N LYS A 36 -0.74 -25.45 9.78
CA LYS A 36 -1.70 -24.67 8.98
C LYS A 36 -1.46 -23.15 9.13
N ALA A 37 -1.24 -22.68 10.35
CA ALA A 37 -0.92 -21.28 10.61
C ALA A 37 0.41 -20.86 9.95
N GLN A 38 1.45 -21.68 10.10
CA GLN A 38 2.75 -21.45 9.47
C GLN A 38 2.65 -21.45 7.95
N ASN A 39 1.82 -22.31 7.36
CA ASN A 39 1.57 -22.32 5.93
C ASN A 39 0.94 -20.99 5.46
N GLN A 40 -0.12 -20.53 6.12
CA GLN A 40 -0.74 -19.24 5.78
C GLN A 40 0.24 -18.06 5.90
N ILE A 41 1.09 -18.06 6.95
CA ILE A 41 2.14 -17.04 7.12
C ILE A 41 3.12 -17.07 5.94
N ASN A 42 3.58 -18.26 5.54
CA ASN A 42 4.50 -18.39 4.40
C ASN A 42 3.85 -17.91 3.10
N LEU A 43 2.63 -18.38 2.78
CA LEU A 43 1.93 -17.99 1.55
C LEU A 43 1.80 -16.47 1.43
N LEU A 44 1.40 -15.79 2.51
CA LEU A 44 1.23 -14.34 2.49
C LEU A 44 2.56 -13.56 2.52
N HIS A 45 3.54 -14.02 3.29
CA HIS A 45 4.70 -13.20 3.68
C HIS A 45 6.05 -13.77 3.27
N GLU A 46 6.11 -14.78 2.40
CA GLU A 46 7.37 -15.41 1.97
C GLU A 46 8.49 -14.42 1.65
N LYS A 47 8.17 -13.42 0.81
CA LYS A 47 9.07 -12.39 0.26
C LYS A 47 9.03 -11.07 1.05
N ASP A 48 8.50 -11.08 2.27
CA ASP A 48 8.37 -9.88 3.10
C ASP A 48 9.63 -9.55 3.90
N ASP A 49 9.87 -8.25 4.08
CA ASP A 49 10.95 -7.67 4.90
C ASP A 49 10.40 -6.67 5.92
N GLY A 50 9.07 -6.65 6.10
CA GLY A 50 8.36 -5.76 6.99
C GLY A 50 7.84 -6.47 8.24
N PHE A 51 7.06 -5.72 8.99
CA PHE A 51 6.34 -6.18 10.17
C PHE A 51 4.95 -6.71 9.78
N ILE A 52 4.59 -7.86 10.33
CA ILE A 52 3.29 -8.52 10.16
C ILE A 52 2.49 -8.33 11.44
N THR A 53 1.21 -7.99 11.32
CA THR A 53 0.33 -7.88 12.49
C THR A 53 -0.28 -9.23 12.84
N ILE A 54 -0.11 -9.62 14.10
CA ILE A 54 -0.90 -10.67 14.74
C ILE A 54 -1.84 -9.99 15.74
N ALA A 55 -3.14 -10.26 15.61
CA ALA A 55 -4.15 -9.70 16.47
C ALA A 55 -4.97 -10.80 17.14
N VAL A 56 -5.40 -10.50 18.36
CA VAL A 56 -6.13 -11.41 19.23
C VAL A 56 -7.35 -10.70 19.78
N LYS A 57 -8.50 -11.37 19.70
CA LYS A 57 -9.74 -10.90 20.33
C LYS A 57 -10.19 -11.90 21.39
N LYS A 58 -10.36 -11.42 22.62
CA LYS A 58 -10.95 -12.17 23.72
C LYS A 58 -12.14 -11.39 24.25
N GLN A 59 -13.34 -11.98 24.15
CA GLN A 59 -14.60 -11.25 24.42
C GLN A 59 -14.60 -9.92 23.63
N ASP A 60 -14.68 -8.77 24.32
CA ASP A 60 -14.64 -7.44 23.70
C ASP A 60 -13.25 -6.79 23.68
N LYS A 61 -12.24 -7.45 24.24
CA LYS A 61 -10.87 -6.93 24.27
C LYS A 61 -10.11 -7.31 23.00
N TRP A 62 -9.61 -6.28 22.32
CA TRP A 62 -8.74 -6.39 21.15
C TRP A 62 -7.29 -6.08 21.53
N MET A 63 -6.38 -6.98 21.17
CA MET A 63 -4.93 -6.82 21.36
C MET A 63 -4.23 -7.14 20.06
N GLN A 64 -3.18 -6.41 19.71
CA GLN A 64 -2.39 -6.71 18.52
C GLN A 64 -0.92 -6.38 18.77
N TYR A 65 -0.05 -7.11 18.08
CA TYR A 65 1.39 -6.86 18.08
C TYR A 65 1.98 -7.17 16.70
N HIS A 66 3.25 -6.85 16.53
CA HIS A 66 3.91 -6.91 15.23
C HIS A 66 5.25 -7.61 15.30
N TYR A 67 5.51 -8.48 14.33
CA TYR A 67 6.70 -9.32 14.27
C TYR A 67 7.24 -9.40 12.86
N SER A 68 8.53 -9.72 12.71
CA SER A 68 9.04 -10.20 11.43
C SER A 68 8.43 -11.57 11.09
N LYS A 69 8.53 -12.00 9.82
CA LYS A 69 8.02 -13.29 9.35
C LYS A 69 8.55 -14.45 10.17
N ASP A 70 9.87 -14.53 10.34
CA ASP A 70 10.52 -15.69 10.93
C ASP A 70 10.22 -15.77 12.43
N GLU A 71 10.32 -14.65 13.15
CA GLU A 71 9.94 -14.57 14.57
C GLU A 71 8.49 -15.01 14.80
N LEU A 72 7.55 -14.55 13.96
CA LEU A 72 6.15 -14.92 14.08
C LEU A 72 5.93 -16.41 13.78
N LYS A 73 6.50 -16.90 12.69
CA LYS A 73 6.34 -18.29 12.22
C LYS A 73 6.86 -19.30 13.22
N GLU A 74 8.03 -19.05 13.79
CA GLU A 74 8.66 -19.94 14.78
C GLU A 74 7.86 -20.04 16.07
N ASN A 75 7.18 -18.94 16.45
CA ASN A 75 6.52 -18.85 17.74
C ASN A 75 4.98 -18.90 17.68
N ILE A 76 4.37 -19.07 16.50
CA ILE A 76 2.90 -19.00 16.35
C ILE A 76 2.17 -20.05 17.18
N GLY A 77 2.80 -21.20 17.45
CA GLY A 77 2.26 -22.25 18.30
C GLY A 77 1.99 -21.79 19.74
N LYS A 78 2.76 -20.82 20.25
CA LYS A 78 2.54 -20.23 21.59
C LYS A 78 1.22 -19.48 21.65
N ILE A 79 0.90 -18.70 20.61
CA ILE A 79 -0.37 -17.96 20.52
C ILE A 79 -1.55 -18.92 20.35
N LEU A 80 -1.41 -19.93 19.48
CA LEU A 80 -2.47 -20.93 19.27
C LEU A 80 -2.74 -21.79 20.52
N SER A 81 -1.82 -21.82 21.48
CA SER A 81 -1.98 -22.54 22.75
C SER A 81 -2.75 -21.74 23.81
N ILE A 82 -3.08 -20.48 23.54
CA ILE A 82 -3.91 -19.66 24.43
C ILE A 82 -5.38 -20.03 24.20
N GLU A 83 -6.09 -20.37 25.28
CA GLU A 83 -7.49 -20.79 25.23
C GLU A 83 -8.46 -19.60 25.24
N GLY A 84 -9.60 -19.77 24.56
CA GLY A 84 -10.71 -18.80 24.57
C GLY A 84 -10.44 -17.53 23.76
N ILE A 85 -9.46 -17.55 22.83
CA ILE A 85 -9.12 -16.39 22.00
C ILE A 85 -9.40 -16.61 20.53
N ASN A 86 -9.66 -15.51 19.82
CA ASN A 86 -9.73 -15.45 18.37
C ASN A 86 -8.42 -14.89 17.84
N VAL A 87 -7.80 -15.52 16.84
CA VAL A 87 -6.51 -15.09 16.27
C VAL A 87 -6.68 -14.63 14.82
N TYR A 88 -6.01 -13.53 14.48
CA TYR A 88 -6.08 -12.88 13.17
C TYR A 88 -4.71 -12.42 12.68
N LEU A 89 -4.47 -12.48 11.38
CA LEU A 89 -3.23 -12.12 10.70
C LEU A 89 -3.49 -11.03 9.66
N SER A 90 -2.61 -10.03 9.56
CA SER A 90 -2.66 -9.07 8.44
C SER A 90 -2.16 -9.71 7.16
N ALA A 91 -2.86 -9.53 6.04
CA ALA A 91 -2.42 -10.05 4.75
C ALA A 91 -1.22 -9.28 4.14
N ASN A 92 -1.12 -8.00 4.48
CA ASN A 92 -0.09 -7.09 4.00
C ASN A 92 0.84 -6.68 5.16
N SER A 93 2.08 -6.28 4.83
CA SER A 93 3.11 -5.92 5.81
C SER A 93 3.28 -4.42 5.99
N PHE A 94 3.97 -4.03 7.07
CA PHE A 94 4.18 -2.64 7.48
C PHE A 94 5.66 -2.32 7.67
N TYR A 95 6.10 -1.08 7.40
CA TYR A 95 7.53 -0.72 7.53
C TYR A 95 7.96 -0.42 8.96
N LYS A 96 6.99 -0.26 9.86
CA LYS A 96 7.18 -0.12 11.30
C LYS A 96 6.13 -0.98 12.00
N PRO A 97 6.33 -1.37 13.27
CA PRO A 97 5.38 -2.19 14.02
C PRO A 97 4.12 -1.38 14.37
N PHE A 98 3.35 -1.03 13.36
CA PHE A 98 2.13 -0.27 13.52
C PHE A 98 1.20 -0.38 12.31
N ARG A 99 0.05 -1.03 12.50
CA ARG A 99 -0.93 -1.34 11.44
C ARG A 99 -1.74 -0.10 11.03
N ARG A 100 -1.30 0.53 9.95
CA ARG A 100 -2.06 1.56 9.23
C ARG A 100 -1.72 1.55 7.74
N ILE A 101 -2.59 2.15 6.96
CA ILE A 101 -2.46 2.19 5.51
C ILE A 101 -1.24 3.02 5.10
N GLU A 102 -0.98 4.16 5.74
CA GLU A 102 0.24 4.92 5.47
C GLU A 102 1.52 4.18 5.88
N ASN A 103 1.38 3.10 6.66
CA ASN A 103 2.48 2.27 7.12
C ASN A 103 2.77 1.05 6.24
N ILE A 104 2.00 0.84 5.17
CA ILE A 104 2.15 -0.34 4.30
C ILE A 104 3.56 -0.38 3.71
N ARG A 105 4.23 -1.52 3.90
CA ARG A 105 5.53 -1.86 3.30
C ARG A 105 5.32 -2.53 1.96
N LYS A 106 4.63 -3.67 1.96
CA LYS A 106 4.27 -4.46 0.78
C LYS A 106 2.81 -4.86 0.82
N LEU A 107 2.17 -4.79 -0.33
CA LEU A 107 0.89 -5.45 -0.60
C LEU A 107 1.22 -6.82 -1.18
N ASN A 108 0.84 -7.89 -0.48
CA ASN A 108 1.19 -9.26 -0.85
C ASN A 108 0.01 -10.06 -1.39
N SER A 109 -1.21 -9.63 -1.10
CA SER A 109 -2.41 -10.30 -1.60
C SER A 109 -3.59 -9.35 -1.75
N LEU A 110 -4.55 -9.76 -2.57
CA LEU A 110 -5.94 -9.33 -2.54
C LEU A 110 -6.72 -10.33 -1.68
N TYR A 111 -7.87 -9.94 -1.14
CA TYR A 111 -8.64 -10.82 -0.27
C TYR A 111 -10.09 -10.40 -0.12
N ILE A 112 -11.01 -11.35 -0.02
CA ILE A 112 -12.43 -11.07 0.23
C ILE A 112 -12.93 -11.96 1.36
N ASP A 113 -13.53 -11.34 2.37
CA ASP A 113 -14.24 -12.02 3.45
C ASP A 113 -15.70 -12.25 3.00
N LEU A 114 -16.13 -13.51 2.95
CA LEU A 114 -17.46 -13.93 2.57
C LEU A 114 -18.24 -14.37 3.81
N ASP A 115 -19.16 -13.51 4.24
CA ASP A 115 -20.12 -13.77 5.31
C ASP A 115 -21.43 -14.31 4.71
N TYR A 116 -21.34 -15.31 3.82
CA TYR A 116 -22.49 -15.89 3.12
C TYR A 116 -23.59 -16.39 4.07
N TYR A 117 -23.22 -16.81 5.28
CA TYR A 117 -24.17 -17.30 6.29
C TYR A 117 -25.14 -16.22 6.80
N SER A 118 -24.85 -14.94 6.53
CA SER A 118 -25.74 -13.82 6.84
C SER A 118 -26.86 -13.63 5.81
N LEU A 119 -26.75 -14.27 4.64
CA LEU A 119 -27.73 -14.19 3.57
C LEU A 119 -28.73 -15.33 3.67
N GLU A 120 -30.03 -15.01 3.58
CA GLU A 120 -31.13 -15.98 3.73
C GLU A 120 -31.00 -17.16 2.76
N ASN A 121 -30.60 -16.89 1.51
CA ASN A 121 -30.48 -17.91 0.46
C ASN A 121 -29.25 -18.81 0.63
N PHE A 122 -28.26 -18.41 1.44
CA PHE A 122 -26.97 -19.10 1.57
C PHE A 122 -26.71 -19.62 2.99
N LYS A 123 -27.49 -19.22 4.00
CA LYS A 123 -27.27 -19.57 5.42
C LYS A 123 -27.27 -21.07 5.72
N ASN A 124 -27.98 -21.86 4.91
CA ASN A 124 -28.10 -23.31 5.09
C ASN A 124 -27.11 -24.10 4.22
N LEU A 125 -26.30 -23.44 3.40
CA LEU A 125 -25.33 -24.11 2.55
C LEU A 125 -24.06 -24.45 3.33
N THR A 126 -23.47 -25.60 2.99
CA THR A 126 -22.16 -25.98 3.50
C THR A 126 -21.07 -25.14 2.84
N THR A 127 -19.91 -25.10 3.48
CA THR A 127 -18.77 -24.37 2.94
C THR A 127 -18.31 -24.95 1.60
N ASP A 128 -18.39 -26.28 1.43
CA ASP A 128 -18.06 -26.95 0.18
C ASP A 128 -19.04 -26.58 -0.96
N GLN A 129 -20.33 -26.43 -0.65
CA GLN A 129 -21.32 -25.97 -1.63
C GLN A 129 -21.04 -24.54 -2.11
N ILE A 130 -20.63 -23.65 -1.20
CA ILE A 130 -20.24 -22.28 -1.55
C ILE A 130 -18.97 -22.28 -2.39
N ILE A 131 -17.97 -23.09 -2.04
CA ILE A 131 -16.74 -23.23 -2.81
C ILE A 131 -17.04 -23.74 -4.22
N TRP A 132 -17.86 -24.77 -4.35
CA TRP A 132 -18.27 -25.28 -5.65
C TRP A 132 -18.96 -24.22 -6.52
N GLN A 133 -19.81 -23.39 -5.91
CA GLN A 133 -20.44 -22.28 -6.63
C GLN A 133 -19.41 -21.21 -7.05
N LEU A 134 -18.42 -20.90 -6.22
CA LEU A 134 -17.32 -20.00 -6.57
C LEU A 134 -16.52 -20.53 -7.76
N GLU A 135 -16.14 -21.81 -7.72
CA GLU A 135 -15.41 -22.48 -8.79
C GLU A 135 -16.19 -22.48 -10.11
N ARG A 136 -17.51 -22.70 -10.05
CA ARG A 136 -18.37 -22.80 -11.23
C ARG A 136 -18.70 -21.45 -11.85
N ASP A 137 -19.07 -20.46 -11.02
CA ASP A 137 -19.75 -19.24 -11.49
C ASP A 137 -18.87 -17.98 -11.42
N TYR A 138 -17.78 -17.98 -10.62
CA TYR A 138 -17.02 -16.77 -10.31
C TYR A 138 -15.54 -16.89 -10.70
N PHE A 139 -14.84 -17.94 -10.27
CA PHE A 139 -13.42 -18.13 -10.58
C PHE A 139 -13.18 -18.32 -12.07
N LYS A 140 -12.08 -17.76 -12.58
CA LYS A 140 -11.69 -17.73 -14.01
C LYS A 140 -12.69 -17.05 -14.94
N ASN A 141 -13.72 -16.41 -14.39
CA ASN A 141 -14.77 -15.73 -15.14
C ASN A 141 -14.92 -14.28 -14.66
N LYS A 142 -15.43 -14.08 -13.44
CA LYS A 142 -15.62 -12.77 -12.84
C LYS A 142 -14.40 -12.29 -12.04
N VAL A 143 -13.67 -13.23 -11.45
CA VAL A 143 -12.44 -13.00 -10.69
C VAL A 143 -11.45 -14.13 -10.98
N PRO A 144 -10.13 -13.95 -10.78
CA PRO A 144 -9.16 -15.02 -10.94
C PRO A 144 -9.48 -16.21 -10.01
N GLU A 145 -8.91 -17.38 -10.32
CA GLU A 145 -8.91 -18.50 -9.38
C GLU A 145 -8.20 -18.08 -8.08
N ALA A 146 -8.74 -18.49 -6.93
CA ALA A 146 -8.11 -18.20 -5.66
C ALA A 146 -6.76 -18.93 -5.55
N ASN A 147 -5.80 -18.33 -4.85
CA ASN A 147 -4.59 -19.05 -4.45
C ASN A 147 -4.87 -19.98 -3.27
N PHE A 148 -5.61 -19.47 -2.30
CA PHE A 148 -6.09 -20.26 -1.18
C PHE A 148 -7.34 -19.65 -0.56
N ILE A 149 -8.09 -20.49 0.16
CA ILE A 149 -9.28 -20.12 0.91
C ILE A 149 -9.07 -20.51 2.36
N VAL A 150 -9.35 -19.60 3.29
CA VAL A 150 -9.41 -19.89 4.72
C VAL A 150 -10.86 -20.14 5.11
N LEU A 151 -11.16 -21.35 5.55
CA LEU A 151 -12.46 -21.69 6.12
C LEU A 151 -12.49 -21.14 7.54
N THR A 152 -13.21 -20.04 7.79
CA THR A 152 -13.10 -19.29 9.06
C THR A 152 -13.85 -19.95 10.22
N GLY A 153 -14.52 -21.08 9.97
CA GLY A 153 -15.39 -21.78 10.92
C GLY A 153 -16.85 -21.31 10.89
N ARG A 154 -17.20 -20.28 10.11
CA ARG A 154 -18.57 -19.84 9.83
C ARG A 154 -18.75 -19.36 8.38
N GLY A 155 -17.80 -18.58 7.89
CA GLY A 155 -17.73 -18.15 6.50
C GLY A 155 -16.42 -18.59 5.85
N ILE A 156 -16.04 -17.91 4.78
CA ILE A 156 -14.75 -18.14 4.11
C ILE A 156 -14.05 -16.83 3.79
N ALA A 157 -12.74 -16.92 3.71
CA ALA A 157 -11.84 -15.83 3.40
C ALA A 157 -11.04 -16.24 2.15
N ILE A 158 -11.30 -15.60 1.02
CA ILE A 158 -10.63 -15.89 -0.25
C ILE A 158 -9.39 -15.02 -0.36
N TYR A 159 -8.29 -15.59 -0.86
CA TYR A 159 -7.04 -14.87 -1.09
C TYR A 159 -6.52 -15.09 -2.51
N TRP A 160 -6.04 -13.99 -3.10
CA TRP A 160 -5.22 -14.01 -4.32
C TRP A 160 -3.85 -13.43 -3.99
N LEU A 161 -2.83 -14.26 -3.98
CA LEU A 161 -1.45 -13.87 -3.81
C LEU A 161 -1.00 -13.04 -5.01
N ILE A 162 -0.36 -11.92 -4.75
CA ILE A 162 0.26 -11.09 -5.78
C ILE A 162 1.76 -11.04 -5.57
N GLU A 163 2.51 -10.77 -6.64
CA GLU A 163 3.90 -10.37 -6.51
C GLU A 163 3.97 -9.13 -5.60
N PRO A 164 4.82 -9.12 -4.56
CA PRO A 164 4.80 -8.05 -3.57
C PRO A 164 5.03 -6.69 -4.23
N VAL A 165 4.03 -5.83 -4.16
CA VAL A 165 4.12 -4.47 -4.69
C VAL A 165 4.27 -3.46 -3.56
N PRO A 166 5.04 -2.38 -3.76
CA PRO A 166 5.15 -1.32 -2.76
C PRO A 166 3.80 -0.58 -2.64
N TYR A 167 3.65 0.17 -1.56
CA TYR A 167 2.46 1.00 -1.30
C TYR A 167 2.04 1.91 -2.48
N LYS A 168 2.96 2.24 -3.41
CA LYS A 168 2.63 3.07 -4.58
C LYS A 168 1.58 2.44 -5.49
N ALA A 169 1.45 1.11 -5.47
CA ALA A 169 0.44 0.37 -6.22
C ALA A 169 -0.93 0.32 -5.53
N LEU A 170 -1.05 0.90 -4.32
CA LEU A 170 -2.26 0.86 -3.52
C LEU A 170 -3.53 1.40 -4.24
N PRO A 171 -3.48 2.47 -5.07
CA PRO A 171 -4.64 2.88 -5.85
C PRO A 171 -5.15 1.79 -6.81
N LEU A 172 -4.23 1.06 -7.46
CA LEU A 172 -4.57 -0.06 -8.33
C LEU A 172 -5.10 -1.23 -7.51
N TRP A 173 -4.40 -1.59 -6.43
CA TRP A 173 -4.83 -2.66 -5.52
C TRP A 173 -6.26 -2.42 -5.01
N ASN A 174 -6.59 -1.20 -4.61
CA ASN A 174 -7.95 -0.84 -4.18
C ASN A 174 -8.98 -0.96 -5.30
N ALA A 175 -8.61 -0.60 -6.54
CA ALA A 175 -9.51 -0.72 -7.67
C ALA A 175 -9.85 -2.18 -7.94
N VAL A 176 -8.85 -3.06 -7.91
CA VAL A 176 -9.03 -4.49 -8.05
C VAL A 176 -9.86 -5.05 -6.88
N GLN A 177 -9.56 -4.68 -5.64
CA GLN A 177 -10.34 -5.10 -4.48
C GLN A 177 -11.82 -4.70 -4.57
N LYS A 178 -12.11 -3.46 -4.96
CA LYS A 178 -13.48 -2.98 -5.11
C LYS A 178 -14.21 -3.70 -6.23
N HIS A 179 -13.51 -4.02 -7.32
CA HIS A 179 -14.07 -4.81 -8.39
C HIS A 179 -14.43 -6.22 -7.90
N PHE A 180 -13.51 -6.91 -7.22
CA PHE A 180 -13.77 -8.25 -6.68
C PHE A 180 -14.89 -8.25 -5.64
N LEU A 181 -14.92 -7.25 -4.76
CA LEU A 181 -16.01 -7.05 -3.81
C LEU A 181 -17.36 -6.92 -4.53
N LYS A 182 -17.41 -6.12 -5.61
CA LYS A 182 -18.62 -5.92 -6.39
C LYS A 182 -19.09 -7.23 -7.04
N GLU A 183 -18.17 -7.95 -7.69
CA GLU A 183 -18.49 -9.21 -8.37
C GLU A 183 -18.95 -10.30 -7.40
N LEU A 184 -18.39 -10.34 -6.19
CA LEU A 184 -18.73 -11.32 -5.15
C LEU A 184 -19.80 -10.83 -4.16
N LYS A 185 -20.40 -9.65 -4.39
CA LYS A 185 -21.36 -9.06 -3.45
C LYS A 185 -22.59 -9.94 -3.23
N GLU A 186 -23.08 -10.55 -4.32
CA GLU A 186 -24.30 -11.38 -4.31
C GLU A 186 -24.14 -12.67 -3.50
N ILE A 187 -22.92 -13.17 -3.33
CA ILE A 187 -22.61 -14.37 -2.54
C ILE A 187 -22.11 -14.03 -1.12
N GLY A 188 -22.21 -12.76 -0.71
CA GLY A 188 -22.00 -12.35 0.68
C GLY A 188 -20.66 -11.68 0.98
N ALA A 189 -20.03 -11.04 0.01
CA ALA A 189 -18.80 -10.29 0.26
C ALA A 189 -19.01 -9.08 1.18
N ASP A 190 -18.20 -9.03 2.27
CA ASP A 190 -18.19 -7.95 3.26
C ASP A 190 -17.48 -6.72 2.69
N GLU A 191 -18.18 -5.58 2.68
CA GLU A 191 -17.67 -4.28 2.18
C GLU A 191 -16.42 -3.82 2.92
N LYS A 192 -16.26 -4.26 4.17
CA LYS A 192 -15.09 -3.91 4.95
C LYS A 192 -13.81 -4.62 4.46
N SER A 193 -13.88 -5.47 3.43
CA SER A 193 -12.72 -6.14 2.80
C SER A 193 -11.88 -5.20 1.93
N ILE A 194 -12.24 -3.92 1.78
CA ILE A 194 -11.47 -2.93 0.99
C ILE A 194 -10.28 -2.35 1.77
N ASP A 195 -10.23 -2.52 3.10
CA ASP A 195 -9.13 -2.00 3.93
C ASP A 195 -7.84 -2.82 3.72
N SER A 196 -6.88 -2.27 2.98
CA SER A 196 -5.54 -2.85 2.75
C SER A 196 -4.74 -3.20 4.02
N SER A 197 -5.09 -2.66 5.18
CA SER A 197 -4.48 -2.96 6.48
C SER A 197 -5.26 -3.98 7.31
N ARG A 198 -6.28 -4.64 6.73
CA ARG A 198 -7.16 -5.57 7.44
C ARG A 198 -6.40 -6.80 7.95
N VAL A 199 -6.87 -7.31 9.09
CA VAL A 199 -6.50 -8.61 9.62
C VAL A 199 -7.65 -9.58 9.45
N MET A 200 -7.33 -10.82 9.11
CA MET A 200 -8.28 -11.88 8.81
C MET A 200 -7.96 -13.14 9.61
N ARG A 201 -8.88 -14.09 9.68
CA ARG A 201 -8.75 -15.30 10.52
C ARG A 201 -7.44 -16.04 10.20
N LEU A 202 -6.70 -16.43 11.24
CA LEU A 202 -5.54 -17.31 11.10
C LEU A 202 -6.01 -18.78 11.07
N ALA A 203 -5.60 -19.54 10.06
CA ALA A 203 -5.81 -20.97 9.94
C ALA A 203 -5.17 -21.71 11.13
N GLY A 204 -5.78 -22.81 11.55
CA GLY A 204 -5.38 -23.55 12.76
C GLY A 204 -5.85 -22.91 14.09
N SER A 205 -6.37 -21.68 14.08
CA SER A 205 -7.00 -21.08 15.27
C SER A 205 -8.47 -21.51 15.42
N ILE A 206 -9.00 -21.47 16.64
CA ILE A 206 -10.42 -21.79 16.91
C ILE A 206 -11.27 -20.53 16.76
N ASN A 207 -12.36 -20.63 16.01
CA ASN A 207 -13.39 -19.60 15.99
C ASN A 207 -14.26 -19.74 17.24
N GLN A 208 -14.10 -18.83 18.19
CA GLN A 208 -14.79 -18.91 19.49
C GLN A 208 -16.31 -18.79 19.37
N LYS A 209 -16.85 -18.29 18.25
CA LYS A 209 -18.30 -18.22 18.04
C LYS A 209 -18.89 -19.55 17.56
N SER A 210 -18.15 -20.39 16.84
CA SER A 210 -18.65 -21.68 16.33
C SER A 210 -17.98 -22.91 16.95
N GLY A 211 -16.89 -22.73 17.69
CA GLY A 211 -16.07 -23.82 18.23
C GLY A 211 -15.26 -24.58 17.18
N LYS A 212 -15.39 -24.24 15.89
CA LYS A 212 -14.69 -24.92 14.78
C LYS A 212 -13.27 -24.38 14.62
N ASN A 213 -12.35 -25.26 14.25
CA ASN A 213 -11.01 -24.85 13.81
C ASN A 213 -11.10 -24.18 12.44
N ALA A 214 -10.39 -23.07 12.28
CA ALA A 214 -10.18 -22.48 10.97
C ALA A 214 -9.27 -23.38 10.15
N ASP A 215 -9.63 -23.64 8.89
CA ASP A 215 -8.85 -24.47 7.99
C ASP A 215 -8.35 -23.67 6.78
N ILE A 216 -7.40 -24.23 6.04
CA ILE A 216 -6.85 -23.63 4.82
C ILE A 216 -6.90 -24.65 3.68
N LEU A 217 -7.47 -24.21 2.55
CA LEU A 217 -7.51 -24.94 1.29
C LEU A 217 -6.63 -24.21 0.29
N VAL A 218 -5.53 -24.82 -0.14
CA VAL A 218 -4.56 -24.23 -1.07
C VAL A 218 -4.82 -24.79 -2.47
N TYR A 219 -4.97 -23.89 -3.44
CA TYR A 219 -5.16 -24.21 -4.85
C TYR A 219 -3.85 -24.02 -5.62
N SER A 220 -3.15 -22.92 -5.37
CA SER A 220 -1.85 -22.61 -5.98
C SER A 220 -1.03 -21.66 -5.12
N GLU A 221 0.28 -21.83 -5.15
CA GLU A 221 1.26 -20.92 -4.53
C GLU A 221 1.76 -19.84 -5.51
N ASP A 222 1.39 -19.93 -6.79
CA ASP A 222 1.83 -19.00 -7.85
C ASP A 222 1.25 -17.61 -7.65
N ARG A 223 2.10 -16.60 -7.74
CA ARG A 223 1.70 -15.21 -7.50
C ARG A 223 1.24 -14.55 -8.78
N TYR A 224 0.11 -13.87 -8.72
CA TYR A 224 -0.36 -13.03 -9.81
C TYR A 224 0.42 -11.73 -9.91
N ILE A 225 0.55 -11.19 -11.12
CA ILE A 225 0.99 -9.80 -11.31
C ILE A 225 -0.24 -8.90 -11.24
N LEU A 226 -0.23 -7.91 -10.34
CA LEU A 226 -1.39 -7.05 -10.10
C LEU A 226 -1.90 -6.32 -11.36
N SER A 227 -1.01 -5.97 -12.29
CA SER A 227 -1.38 -5.36 -13.57
C SER A 227 -2.07 -6.34 -14.52
N GLU A 228 -1.71 -7.61 -14.51
CA GLU A 228 -2.37 -8.64 -15.35
C GLU A 228 -3.80 -8.88 -14.88
N ILE A 229 -4.01 -8.95 -13.56
CA ILE A 229 -5.36 -9.02 -12.97
C ILE A 229 -6.21 -7.82 -13.42
N GLN A 230 -5.61 -6.62 -13.44
CA GLN A 230 -6.31 -5.43 -13.92
C GLN A 230 -6.69 -5.55 -15.40
N GLU A 231 -5.77 -6.01 -16.24
CA GLU A 231 -6.00 -6.12 -17.69
C GLU A 231 -7.05 -7.17 -18.04
N GLU A 232 -7.09 -8.28 -17.31
CA GLU A 232 -7.99 -9.40 -17.56
C GLU A 232 -9.40 -9.19 -16.99
N TYR A 233 -9.51 -8.69 -15.75
CA TYR A 233 -10.78 -8.72 -15.01
C TYR A 233 -11.43 -7.35 -14.88
N LEU A 234 -10.66 -6.26 -14.83
CA LEU A 234 -11.27 -4.94 -14.70
C LEU A 234 -11.75 -4.46 -16.06
N PRO A 235 -12.92 -3.78 -16.13
CA PRO A 235 -13.37 -3.20 -17.38
C PRO A 235 -12.28 -2.27 -17.90
N VAL A 236 -11.97 -2.38 -19.20
CA VAL A 236 -11.09 -1.43 -19.88
C VAL A 236 -11.61 -0.06 -19.52
N LEU A 237 -10.79 0.73 -18.81
CA LEU A 237 -11.09 2.11 -18.51
C LEU A 237 -11.19 2.82 -19.86
N THR A 238 -12.37 2.83 -20.47
CA THR A 238 -12.57 3.44 -21.78
C THR A 238 -12.08 4.88 -21.66
N PRO A 239 -11.10 5.32 -22.45
CA PRO A 239 -10.95 6.74 -22.66
C PRO A 239 -12.29 7.18 -23.24
N TYR A 240 -12.98 8.08 -22.53
CA TYR A 240 -14.17 8.80 -22.94
C TYR A 240 -14.50 8.60 -24.43
N VAL A 241 -15.60 7.92 -24.73
CA VAL A 241 -16.06 7.65 -26.10
C VAL A 241 -15.93 8.94 -26.92
N LYS A 242 -15.10 8.92 -27.97
CA LYS A 242 -14.96 10.05 -28.89
C LYS A 242 -16.36 10.42 -29.39
N ASN A 243 -16.83 11.62 -29.07
CA ASN A 243 -17.97 12.23 -29.77
C ASN A 243 -17.66 12.16 -31.28
N PRO A 244 -18.46 11.44 -32.09
CA PRO A 244 -18.20 11.28 -33.53
C PRO A 244 -18.18 12.61 -34.29
N TYR A 245 -18.72 13.69 -33.71
CA TYR A 245 -18.74 15.03 -34.28
C TYR A 245 -17.52 15.89 -33.94
N TYR A 246 -16.55 15.42 -33.14
CA TYR A 246 -15.36 16.20 -32.77
C TYR A 246 -14.05 15.48 -33.10
N LYS A 247 -13.55 15.67 -34.32
CA LYS A 247 -12.21 15.22 -34.73
C LYS A 247 -11.14 16.23 -34.30
N SER A 248 -10.69 16.19 -33.05
CA SER A 248 -9.47 16.93 -32.69
C SER A 248 -8.23 16.20 -33.23
N LYS A 249 -7.42 16.91 -34.01
CA LYS A 249 -6.15 16.40 -34.56
C LYS A 249 -5.19 16.07 -33.41
N GLY A 250 -4.75 14.82 -33.36
CA GLY A 250 -3.44 14.42 -32.82
C GLY A 250 -3.17 14.72 -31.34
N ARG A 251 -3.80 13.96 -30.43
CA ARG A 251 -3.20 13.70 -29.11
C ARG A 251 -3.44 12.24 -28.77
N ASN A 252 -2.37 11.46 -28.60
CA ASN A 252 -2.49 10.10 -28.05
C ASN A 252 -3.32 10.18 -26.77
N SER A 253 -4.27 9.27 -26.59
CA SER A 253 -5.06 9.17 -25.37
C SER A 253 -4.07 9.15 -24.21
N LYS A 254 -4.11 10.18 -23.35
CA LYS A 254 -3.39 10.11 -22.08
C LYS A 254 -3.89 8.85 -21.41
N ILE A 255 -2.98 7.92 -21.11
CA ILE A 255 -3.22 6.86 -20.13
C ILE A 255 -3.86 7.59 -18.95
N VAL A 256 -5.11 7.25 -18.66
CA VAL A 256 -5.85 7.87 -17.58
C VAL A 256 -5.15 7.37 -16.34
N ASN A 257 -4.22 8.18 -15.81
CA ASN A 257 -3.61 7.86 -14.52
C ASN A 257 -4.76 7.63 -13.56
N PHE A 258 -4.67 6.54 -12.78
CA PHE A 258 -5.53 6.17 -11.66
C PHE A 258 -5.46 7.22 -10.52
N PHE A 259 -5.53 8.52 -10.84
CA PHE A 259 -5.77 9.60 -9.89
C PHE A 259 -7.25 9.60 -9.52
N THR A 260 -7.72 8.51 -8.91
CA THR A 260 -9.01 8.48 -8.25
C THR A 260 -8.98 9.41 -7.04
N LEU A 261 -10.13 9.95 -6.59
CA LEU A 261 -10.22 10.73 -5.35
C LEU A 261 -9.57 10.01 -4.15
N TYR A 262 -9.66 8.68 -4.12
CA TYR A 262 -8.98 7.82 -3.14
C TYR A 262 -7.45 7.99 -3.15
N SER A 263 -6.83 8.08 -4.33
CA SER A 263 -5.39 8.35 -4.45
C SER A 263 -5.00 9.73 -3.88
N LEU A 264 -5.85 10.74 -4.06
CA LEU A 264 -5.60 12.09 -3.55
C LEU A 264 -5.76 12.15 -2.03
N HIS A 265 -6.85 11.61 -1.47
CA HIS A 265 -7.06 11.59 -0.02
C HIS A 265 -5.94 10.84 0.71
N TYR A 266 -5.49 9.72 0.15
CA TYR A 266 -4.35 8.98 0.70
C TYR A 266 -3.04 9.77 0.63
N ALA A 267 -2.74 10.39 -0.52
CA ALA A 267 -1.53 11.20 -0.65
C ALA A 267 -1.55 12.40 0.30
N ARG A 268 -2.71 13.03 0.50
CA ARG A 268 -2.89 14.12 1.47
C ARG A 268 -2.77 13.66 2.92
N LEU A 269 -3.26 12.47 3.27
CA LEU A 269 -3.05 11.86 4.59
C LEU A 269 -1.55 11.66 4.86
N ARG A 270 -0.80 11.15 3.88
CA ARG A 270 0.66 11.01 3.98
C ARG A 270 1.39 12.34 4.07
N ASP A 271 0.92 13.38 3.40
CA ASP A 271 1.48 14.73 3.54
C ASP A 271 1.33 15.24 4.97
N ILE A 272 0.19 15.01 5.63
CA ILE A 272 -0.02 15.43 7.02
C ILE A 272 0.86 14.64 8.01
N VAL A 273 1.02 13.33 7.80
CA VAL A 273 1.95 12.51 8.59
C VAL A 273 3.40 12.96 8.39
N THR A 274 3.78 13.24 7.14
CA THR A 274 5.10 13.76 6.80
C THR A 274 5.32 15.12 7.44
N LEU A 275 4.32 16.00 7.40
CA LEU A 275 4.38 17.33 7.99
C LEU A 275 4.60 17.28 9.50
N GLN A 276 3.85 16.45 10.22
CA GLN A 276 4.05 16.26 11.66
C GLN A 276 5.47 15.75 11.95
N LYS A 277 5.98 14.81 11.14
CA LYS A 277 7.32 14.25 11.30
C LYS A 277 8.41 15.28 11.06
N ILE A 278 8.36 16.04 9.97
CA ILE A 278 9.40 17.05 9.63
C ILE A 278 9.38 18.25 10.59
N ARG A 279 8.26 18.48 11.28
CA ARG A 279 8.15 19.47 12.36
C ARG A 279 8.44 18.90 13.75
N GLU A 280 8.82 17.62 13.85
CA GLU A 280 9.08 16.94 15.13
C GLU A 280 7.93 17.07 16.14
N GLY A 281 6.70 17.05 15.63
CA GLY A 281 5.48 17.20 16.43
C GLY A 281 5.11 18.64 16.80
N TYR A 282 5.86 19.66 16.36
CA TYR A 282 5.45 21.06 16.47
C TYR A 282 4.44 21.46 15.38
N CYS A 283 3.65 22.48 15.67
CA CYS A 283 2.79 23.20 14.73
C CYS A 283 3.45 24.52 14.31
N ARG A 284 2.78 25.31 13.46
CA ARG A 284 3.13 26.71 13.24
C ARG A 284 2.02 27.64 13.74
N ASN A 285 2.40 28.77 14.31
CA ASN A 285 1.46 29.86 14.63
C ASN A 285 1.14 30.67 13.35
N GLU A 286 0.28 31.69 13.47
CA GLU A 286 -0.12 32.57 12.36
C GLU A 286 1.05 33.35 11.75
N GLU A 287 2.08 33.63 12.55
CA GLU A 287 3.33 34.29 12.12
C GLU A 287 4.29 33.32 11.40
N GLY A 288 3.93 32.03 11.32
CA GLY A 288 4.75 31.00 10.70
C GLY A 288 5.87 30.45 11.58
N SER A 289 5.98 30.84 12.85
CA SER A 289 6.96 30.30 13.81
C SER A 289 6.51 28.96 14.40
N LEU A 290 7.46 28.09 14.76
CA LEU A 290 7.14 26.80 15.39
C LEU A 290 6.49 27.01 16.77
N ALA A 291 5.35 26.36 16.99
CA ALA A 291 4.57 26.43 18.22
C ALA A 291 4.18 25.03 18.69
N LYS A 292 3.99 24.85 20.01
CA LYS A 292 3.60 23.55 20.59
C LYS A 292 2.13 23.19 20.35
N SER A 293 1.31 24.17 19.96
CA SER A 293 -0.15 24.05 19.78
C SER A 293 -0.65 25.02 18.69
N GLY A 294 -1.95 24.97 18.38
CA GLY A 294 -2.62 25.92 17.48
C GLY A 294 -3.15 25.31 16.18
N GLN A 295 -2.45 24.31 15.62
CA GLN A 295 -2.88 23.63 14.38
C GLN A 295 -3.21 22.15 14.57
N ARG A 296 -3.09 21.62 15.80
CA ARG A 296 -3.24 20.17 16.08
C ARG A 296 -4.65 19.69 15.74
N GLU A 297 -5.66 20.45 16.16
CA GLU A 297 -7.08 20.19 15.95
C GLU A 297 -7.38 20.13 14.45
N PHE A 298 -6.85 21.10 13.68
CA PHE A 298 -7.04 21.15 12.25
C PHE A 298 -6.28 20.02 11.52
N MET A 299 -5.05 19.72 11.92
CA MET A 299 -4.29 18.58 11.36
C MET A 299 -4.96 17.24 11.67
N CYS A 300 -5.45 17.04 12.89
CA CYS A 300 -6.25 15.87 13.28
C CYS A 300 -7.57 15.80 12.49
N PHE A 301 -8.22 16.94 12.26
CA PHE A 301 -9.43 17.00 11.45
C PHE A 301 -9.16 16.58 10.00
N LEU A 302 -8.11 17.12 9.36
CA LEU A 302 -7.71 16.74 8.01
C LEU A 302 -7.37 15.25 7.93
N TYR A 303 -6.63 14.74 8.92
CA TYR A 303 -6.29 13.33 9.03
C TYR A 303 -7.56 12.46 9.12
N ARG A 304 -8.47 12.74 10.05
CA ARG A 304 -9.72 11.96 10.23
C ARG A 304 -10.57 12.01 8.97
N TYR A 305 -10.73 13.18 8.37
CA TYR A 305 -11.55 13.35 7.17
C TYR A 305 -11.02 12.54 5.99
N TRP A 306 -9.73 12.64 5.69
CA TRP A 306 -9.14 11.88 4.59
C TRP A 306 -9.02 10.39 4.89
N SER A 307 -8.84 9.98 6.15
CA SER A 307 -8.93 8.58 6.57
C SER A 307 -10.34 8.03 6.32
N CYS A 308 -11.40 8.78 6.67
CA CYS A 308 -12.78 8.39 6.37
C CYS A 308 -13.03 8.24 4.86
N CYS A 309 -12.66 9.25 4.06
CA CYS A 309 -12.84 9.20 2.60
C CYS A 309 -12.07 8.05 1.94
N TYR A 310 -10.98 7.61 2.56
CA TYR A 310 -10.12 6.58 2.01
C TYR A 310 -10.53 5.16 2.45
N GLU A 311 -10.71 4.94 3.76
CA GLU A 311 -10.99 3.63 4.38
C GLU A 311 -12.48 3.28 4.40
N ALA A 312 -13.34 4.28 4.18
CA ALA A 312 -14.79 4.17 4.36
C ALA A 312 -15.24 3.68 5.75
N ASN A 313 -14.39 3.87 6.78
CA ASN A 313 -14.60 3.38 8.14
C ASN A 313 -14.36 4.50 9.16
N LYS A 314 -15.42 4.94 9.85
CA LYS A 314 -15.40 6.10 10.75
C LYS A 314 -14.68 5.77 12.07
N GLU A 315 -14.95 4.60 12.62
CA GLU A 315 -14.36 4.12 13.86
C GLU A 315 -12.85 3.98 13.71
N LYS A 316 -12.41 3.36 12.61
CA LYS A 316 -10.99 3.21 12.29
C LYS A 316 -10.31 4.55 12.04
N ALA A 317 -10.97 5.46 11.35
CA ALA A 317 -10.46 6.82 11.15
C ALA A 317 -10.25 7.57 12.46
N LEU A 318 -11.18 7.45 13.43
CA LEU A 318 -11.01 8.04 14.76
C LEU A 318 -9.83 7.39 15.52
N GLU A 319 -9.74 6.06 15.54
CA GLU A 319 -8.63 5.33 16.16
C GLU A 319 -7.28 5.78 15.58
N ASN A 320 -7.18 5.85 14.26
CA ASN A 320 -5.99 6.31 13.56
C ASN A 320 -5.70 7.80 13.87
N THR A 321 -6.72 8.64 14.03
CA THR A 321 -6.53 10.06 14.38
C THR A 321 -6.01 10.24 15.80
N LEU A 322 -6.55 9.47 16.76
CA LEU A 322 -6.12 9.51 18.16
C LEU A 322 -4.66 9.14 18.32
N ASP A 323 -4.19 8.17 17.55
CA ASP A 323 -2.79 7.81 17.59
C ASP A 323 -1.90 8.74 16.75
N PHE A 324 -2.38 9.28 15.63
CA PHE A 324 -1.70 10.38 14.94
C PHE A 324 -1.48 11.59 15.88
N ASN A 325 -2.47 11.91 16.72
CA ASN A 325 -2.37 12.97 17.71
C ASN A 325 -1.23 12.77 18.73
N LYS A 326 -0.84 11.52 19.03
CA LYS A 326 0.29 11.23 19.93
C LYS A 326 1.64 11.70 19.37
N GLY A 327 1.73 11.90 18.06
CA GLY A 327 2.94 12.41 17.40
C GLY A 327 3.18 13.90 17.61
N PHE A 328 2.26 14.65 18.22
CA PHE A 328 2.48 16.06 18.55
C PHE A 328 3.30 16.23 19.82
N LYS A 329 4.02 17.36 19.92
CA LYS A 329 4.83 17.69 21.10
C LYS A 329 3.98 17.79 22.36
N VAL A 330 2.77 18.30 22.21
CA VAL A 330 1.71 18.27 23.21
C VAL A 330 0.49 17.68 22.50
N PRO A 331 0.16 16.40 22.71
CA PRO A 331 -1.06 15.81 22.18
C PRO A 331 -2.32 16.45 22.77
N LEU A 332 -3.41 16.49 22.01
CA LEU A 332 -4.75 16.80 22.53
C LEU A 332 -5.26 15.66 23.42
N ASP A 333 -6.16 15.96 24.35
CA ASP A 333 -6.85 14.90 25.10
C ASP A 333 -7.76 14.06 24.18
N TYR A 334 -8.02 12.81 24.54
CA TYR A 334 -8.90 11.91 23.77
C TYR A 334 -10.24 12.57 23.43
N LYS A 335 -10.92 13.16 24.43
CA LYS A 335 -12.25 13.75 24.23
C LYS A 335 -12.19 14.99 23.34
N GLU A 336 -11.08 15.72 23.41
CA GLU A 336 -10.84 16.89 22.60
C GLU A 336 -10.63 16.51 21.12
N VAL A 337 -9.83 15.49 20.83
CA VAL A 337 -9.66 14.96 19.45
C VAL A 337 -11.02 14.53 18.90
N GLU A 338 -11.76 13.72 19.66
CA GLU A 338 -13.05 13.19 19.22
C GLU A 338 -14.03 14.32 18.87
N ARG A 339 -14.16 15.31 19.76
CA ARG A 339 -15.08 16.45 19.60
C ARG A 339 -14.64 17.38 18.47
N ALA A 340 -13.37 17.79 18.46
CA ALA A 340 -12.84 18.77 17.50
C ALA A 340 -12.90 18.25 16.06
N THR A 341 -12.82 16.93 15.87
CA THR A 341 -12.78 16.31 14.54
C THR A 341 -14.09 15.65 14.13
N LYS A 342 -15.14 15.68 14.96
CA LYS A 342 -16.45 15.04 14.67
C LYS A 342 -17.08 15.54 13.36
N SER A 343 -16.84 16.78 12.98
CA SER A 343 -17.28 17.36 11.70
C SER A 343 -16.69 16.65 10.48
N ALA A 344 -15.56 15.94 10.62
CA ALA A 344 -14.97 15.15 9.54
C ALA A 344 -15.89 14.02 9.07
N GLU A 345 -16.59 13.35 10.00
CA GLU A 345 -17.52 12.27 9.65
C GLU A 345 -18.74 12.79 8.88
N LYS A 346 -19.30 13.93 9.33
CA LYS A 346 -20.42 14.59 8.62
C LYS A 346 -20.01 15.00 7.20
N ALA A 347 -18.80 15.50 7.04
CA ALA A 347 -18.28 15.87 5.73
C ALA A 347 -18.03 14.65 4.84
N TYR A 348 -17.59 13.53 5.42
CA TYR A 348 -17.46 12.26 4.71
C TYR A 348 -18.81 11.72 4.25
N GLU A 349 -19.85 11.78 5.08
CA GLU A 349 -21.21 11.40 4.69
C GLU A 349 -21.76 12.26 3.54
N THR A 350 -21.49 13.56 3.58
CA THR A 350 -21.85 14.48 2.49
C THR A 350 -21.11 14.11 1.21
N TRP A 351 -19.82 13.79 1.33
CA TRP A 351 -18.99 13.35 0.21
C TRP A 351 -19.49 12.03 -0.41
N LEU A 352 -19.95 11.07 0.40
CA LEU A 352 -20.54 9.81 -0.10
C LEU A 352 -21.81 10.05 -0.92
N LYS A 353 -22.70 10.94 -0.46
CA LYS A 353 -23.98 11.23 -1.13
C LYS A 353 -23.79 11.85 -2.52
N ASP A 354 -22.81 12.73 -2.66
CA ASP A 354 -22.60 13.50 -3.89
C ASP A 354 -21.66 12.79 -4.88
N SER A 355 -20.96 11.74 -4.46
CA SER A 355 -20.09 10.92 -5.31
C SER A 355 -20.39 9.40 -5.22
N PRO A 356 -21.63 8.93 -5.49
CA PRO A 356 -21.96 7.51 -5.40
C PRO A 356 -21.14 6.64 -6.38
N SER A 357 -20.72 7.24 -7.50
CA SER A 357 -19.99 6.59 -8.60
C SER A 357 -18.55 7.10 -8.80
N GLY A 358 -18.04 7.97 -7.92
CA GLY A 358 -16.72 8.59 -8.09
C GLY A 358 -16.66 9.72 -9.14
N THR A 359 -17.81 10.18 -9.64
CA THR A 359 -17.90 11.24 -10.66
C THR A 359 -18.02 12.62 -10.02
N TYR A 360 -17.25 13.59 -10.54
CA TYR A 360 -16.93 14.87 -9.91
C TYR A 360 -18.12 15.86 -9.80
N LYS A 361 -18.89 15.81 -8.70
CA LYS A 361 -19.68 16.94 -8.16
C LYS A 361 -19.58 16.96 -6.62
N CYS A 362 -19.29 18.13 -6.05
CA CYS A 362 -18.54 18.29 -4.78
C CYS A 362 -19.38 18.26 -3.49
N GLY A 363 -19.50 17.08 -2.87
CA GLY A 363 -19.84 16.96 -1.45
C GLY A 363 -18.60 16.98 -0.55
N GLY A 364 -18.75 17.41 0.70
CA GLY A 364 -17.68 17.44 1.71
C GLY A 364 -16.61 18.52 1.52
N TYR A 365 -15.44 18.37 2.16
CA TYR A 365 -14.36 19.37 2.16
C TYR A 365 -13.35 19.16 1.03
N ASN A 366 -13.45 20.00 0.00
CA ASN A 366 -12.59 19.96 -1.18
C ASN A 366 -11.53 21.06 -1.13
N TYR A 367 -10.60 20.97 -0.17
CA TYR A 367 -9.57 21.99 0.03
C TYR A 367 -8.69 22.17 -1.21
N LYS A 368 -8.49 23.43 -1.62
CA LYS A 368 -7.43 23.81 -2.58
C LYS A 368 -6.07 23.74 -1.88
N ASN A 369 -5.02 23.51 -2.66
CA ASN A 369 -3.66 23.49 -2.12
C ASN A 369 -3.29 24.84 -1.49
N GLU A 370 -3.68 25.95 -2.12
CA GLU A 370 -3.46 27.30 -1.62
C GLU A 370 -4.05 27.47 -0.21
N THR A 371 -5.28 27.01 0.00
CA THR A 371 -5.96 27.09 1.31
C THR A 371 -5.27 26.22 2.37
N LEU A 372 -4.77 25.03 2.00
CA LEU A 372 -4.05 24.18 2.94
C LEU A 372 -2.69 24.78 3.30
N ILE A 373 -1.97 25.34 2.33
CA ILE A 373 -0.68 26.01 2.52
C ILE A 373 -0.84 27.17 3.49
N GLU A 374 -1.87 28.00 3.30
CA GLU A 374 -2.19 29.12 4.18
C GLU A 374 -2.56 28.63 5.59
N LYS A 375 -3.55 27.74 5.72
CA LYS A 375 -4.01 27.28 7.04
C LYS A 375 -2.95 26.51 7.85
N LEU A 376 -2.03 25.83 7.17
CA LEU A 376 -0.94 25.08 7.80
C LEU A 376 0.36 25.91 7.92
N ASN A 377 0.37 27.16 7.42
CA ASN A 377 1.55 28.03 7.33
C ASN A 377 2.77 27.30 6.74
N LEU A 378 2.59 26.60 5.60
CA LEU A 378 3.66 25.81 4.99
C LEU A 378 4.75 26.69 4.37
N ILE A 379 6.01 26.34 4.64
CA ILE A 379 7.19 26.95 4.03
C ILE A 379 7.71 26.12 2.84
N ASP A 380 8.54 26.72 1.99
CA ASP A 380 9.07 26.09 0.78
C ASP A 380 9.85 24.81 1.09
N GLU A 381 10.65 24.80 2.16
CA GLU A 381 11.45 23.66 2.61
C GLU A 381 10.59 22.47 3.06
N GLU A 382 9.41 22.75 3.61
CA GLU A 382 8.42 21.73 3.98
C GLU A 382 7.76 21.18 2.72
N MET A 383 7.27 22.06 1.84
CA MET A 383 6.58 21.67 0.60
C MET A 383 7.43 20.81 -0.33
N ILE A 384 8.75 21.00 -0.35
CA ILE A 384 9.67 20.13 -1.13
C ILE A 384 9.56 18.66 -0.69
N LYS A 385 9.26 18.40 0.58
CA LYS A 385 9.15 17.05 1.16
C LYS A 385 7.75 16.44 1.05
N LEU A 386 6.73 17.23 0.66
CA LEU A 386 5.34 16.80 0.52
C LEU A 386 5.04 16.32 -0.91
N GLU A 387 4.04 15.48 -1.07
CA GLU A 387 3.65 14.90 -2.35
C GLU A 387 2.64 15.75 -3.12
N THR A 388 1.59 16.21 -2.42
CA THR A 388 0.44 16.87 -3.04
C THR A 388 0.16 18.27 -2.51
N ILE A 389 0.36 18.54 -1.22
CA ILE A 389 0.14 19.87 -0.63
C ILE A 389 1.36 20.76 -0.93
N ILE A 390 1.48 21.19 -2.19
CA ILE A 390 2.62 21.94 -2.70
C ILE A 390 2.18 23.19 -3.47
N SER A 391 3.03 24.21 -3.45
CA SER A 391 2.81 25.47 -4.16
C SER A 391 2.99 25.32 -5.67
N LYS A 392 2.46 26.28 -6.44
CA LYS A 392 2.67 26.36 -7.90
C LYS A 392 4.16 26.47 -8.26
N LYS A 393 4.95 27.14 -7.40
CA LYS A 393 6.41 27.27 -7.53
C LYS A 393 7.08 25.89 -7.49
N GLU A 394 6.73 25.06 -6.49
CA GLU A 394 7.29 23.72 -6.34
C GLU A 394 6.84 22.77 -7.47
N ILE A 395 5.59 22.86 -7.92
CA ILE A 395 5.11 22.12 -9.10
C ILE A 395 5.98 22.45 -10.32
N LYS A 396 6.24 23.74 -10.57
CA LYS A 396 7.09 24.18 -11.69
C LYS A 396 8.52 23.67 -11.56
N ARG A 397 9.11 23.70 -10.35
CA ARG A 397 10.45 23.16 -10.09
C ARG A 397 10.53 21.67 -10.44
N ARG A 398 9.61 20.85 -9.91
CA ARG A 398 9.55 19.40 -10.19
C ARG A 398 9.38 19.10 -11.68
N ASN A 399 8.52 19.84 -12.38
CA ASN A 399 8.31 19.68 -13.82
C ASN A 399 9.55 20.03 -14.64
N ASN A 400 10.26 21.09 -14.27
CA ASN A 400 11.51 21.47 -14.91
C ASN A 400 12.59 20.39 -14.71
N GLU A 401 12.69 19.82 -13.52
CA GLU A 401 13.63 18.72 -13.22
C GLU A 401 13.31 17.46 -14.03
N ARG A 402 12.04 17.03 -14.05
CA ARG A 402 11.58 15.91 -14.87
C ARG A 402 11.85 16.13 -16.35
N THR A 403 11.64 17.36 -16.84
CA THR A 403 11.89 17.72 -18.23
C THR A 403 13.38 17.68 -18.55
N LYS A 404 14.22 18.25 -17.68
CA LYS A 404 15.69 18.19 -17.81
C LYS A 404 16.18 16.74 -17.85
N GLU A 405 15.67 15.89 -16.96
CA GLU A 405 16.08 14.48 -16.91
C GLU A 405 15.61 13.71 -18.15
N SER A 406 14.35 13.88 -18.57
CA SER A 406 13.84 13.30 -19.81
C SER A 406 14.65 13.74 -21.03
N GLN A 407 15.02 15.02 -21.10
CA GLN A 407 15.87 15.53 -22.19
C GLN A 407 17.28 14.93 -22.15
N LYS A 408 17.88 14.74 -20.97
CA LYS A 408 19.18 14.05 -20.84
C LYS A 408 19.11 12.62 -21.35
N VAL A 409 18.06 11.88 -20.99
CA VAL A 409 17.83 10.50 -21.46
C VAL A 409 17.64 10.47 -22.97
N LYS A 410 16.81 11.36 -23.54
CA LYS A 410 16.58 11.45 -25.00
C LYS A 410 17.83 11.77 -25.82
N ARG A 411 18.81 12.47 -25.23
CA ARG A 411 20.08 12.81 -25.89
C ARG A 411 21.06 11.63 -25.93
N ARG A 412 20.79 10.56 -25.18
CA ARG A 412 21.63 9.37 -25.08
C ARG A 412 21.09 8.26 -25.99
N ASN A 413 21.98 7.48 -26.60
CA ASN A 413 21.61 6.30 -27.38
C ASN A 413 21.40 5.07 -26.47
N LYS A 414 21.19 3.88 -27.06
CA LYS A 414 21.02 2.62 -26.32
C LYS A 414 22.19 2.29 -25.38
N GLU A 415 23.38 2.76 -25.70
CA GLU A 415 24.61 2.59 -24.91
C GLU A 415 24.81 3.70 -23.87
N GLY A 416 23.84 4.61 -23.71
CA GLY A 416 23.92 5.72 -22.77
C GLY A 416 24.83 6.87 -23.23
N LEU A 417 25.33 6.86 -24.46
CA LEU A 417 26.24 7.86 -25.01
C LEU A 417 25.48 8.98 -25.72
N THR A 418 25.91 10.22 -25.51
CA THR A 418 25.45 11.36 -26.33
C THR A 418 26.00 11.25 -27.75
N LYS A 419 25.38 11.92 -28.74
CA LYS A 419 25.87 11.96 -30.14
C LYS A 419 27.38 12.28 -30.22
N ARG A 420 27.84 13.30 -29.49
CA ARG A 420 29.26 13.68 -29.45
C ARG A 420 30.17 12.59 -28.88
N GLN A 421 29.70 11.86 -27.86
CA GLN A 421 30.45 10.74 -27.29
C GLN A 421 30.47 9.55 -28.25
N GLN A 422 29.35 9.25 -28.92
CA GLN A 422 29.29 8.21 -29.95
C GLN A 422 30.19 8.54 -31.14
N ASP A 423 30.16 9.79 -31.62
CA ASP A 423 31.01 10.24 -32.74
C ASP A 423 32.49 10.15 -32.38
N LYS A 424 32.85 10.49 -31.14
CA LYS A 424 34.21 10.30 -30.61
C LYS A 424 34.59 8.82 -30.60
N LEU A 425 33.73 7.94 -30.06
CA LEU A 425 33.98 6.50 -30.00
C LEU A 425 34.11 5.88 -31.40
N ASN A 426 33.22 6.22 -32.32
CA ASN A 426 33.26 5.78 -33.72
C ASN A 426 34.58 6.20 -34.40
N LYS A 427 35.01 7.44 -34.17
CA LYS A 427 36.29 7.94 -34.68
C LYS A 427 37.47 7.18 -34.08
N GLU A 428 37.48 6.94 -32.77
CA GLU A 428 38.55 6.18 -32.11
C GLU A 428 38.61 4.73 -32.61
N ASN A 429 37.46 4.10 -32.83
CA ASN A 429 37.37 2.75 -33.40
C ASN A 429 37.90 2.70 -34.85
N LYS A 430 37.52 3.66 -35.70
CA LYS A 430 38.07 3.75 -37.08
C LYS A 430 39.58 3.96 -37.09
N ILE A 431 40.11 4.79 -36.20
CA ILE A 431 41.56 4.99 -36.06
C ILE A 431 42.24 3.67 -35.67
N LYS A 432 41.69 2.94 -34.68
CA LYS A 432 42.20 1.62 -34.26
C LYS A 432 42.18 0.60 -35.41
N GLU A 433 41.12 0.54 -36.20
CA GLU A 433 41.03 -0.35 -37.36
C GLU A 433 42.08 -0.03 -38.44
N LEU A 434 42.25 1.24 -38.80
CA LEU A 434 43.21 1.63 -39.84
C LEU A 434 44.66 1.35 -39.40
N ILE A 435 44.98 1.54 -38.11
CA ILE A 435 46.28 1.16 -37.55
C ILE A 435 46.50 -0.35 -37.63
N LYS A 436 45.48 -1.17 -37.29
CA LYS A 436 45.56 -2.64 -37.45
C LYS A 436 45.78 -3.07 -38.90
N LYS A 437 45.28 -2.29 -39.87
CA LYS A 437 45.51 -2.51 -41.30
C LYS A 437 46.87 -2.00 -41.79
N GLY A 438 47.71 -1.44 -40.92
CA GLY A 438 49.07 -0.99 -41.24
C GLY A 438 49.20 0.45 -41.75
N TYR A 439 48.14 1.25 -41.68
CA TYR A 439 48.16 2.64 -42.17
C TYR A 439 48.98 3.54 -41.25
N ASN A 440 49.79 4.44 -41.82
CA ASN A 440 50.53 5.44 -41.06
C ASN A 440 49.66 6.67 -40.70
N LYS A 441 50.13 7.50 -39.76
CA LYS A 441 49.38 8.66 -39.24
C LYS A 441 48.93 9.65 -40.33
N SER A 442 49.69 9.79 -41.42
CA SER A 442 49.35 10.70 -42.53
C SER A 442 48.29 10.10 -43.45
N GLU A 443 48.33 8.79 -43.66
CA GLU A 443 47.32 8.07 -44.44
C GLU A 443 45.97 8.04 -43.73
N ILE A 444 45.95 7.79 -42.41
CA ILE A 444 44.75 7.85 -41.59
C ILE A 444 44.11 9.25 -41.62
N ALA A 445 44.94 10.30 -41.58
CA ALA A 445 44.48 11.68 -41.67
C ALA A 445 43.78 11.97 -43.01
N ARG A 446 44.33 11.45 -44.12
CA ARG A 446 43.74 11.58 -45.46
C ARG A 446 42.44 10.78 -45.58
N GLU A 447 42.43 9.53 -45.14
CA GLU A 447 41.30 8.61 -45.20
C GLU A 447 40.09 9.12 -44.40
N LEU A 448 40.33 9.66 -43.20
CA LEU A 448 39.27 10.20 -42.35
C LEU A 448 38.94 11.67 -42.62
N ASN A 449 39.63 12.31 -43.58
CA ASN A 449 39.56 13.73 -43.87
C ASN A 449 39.72 14.62 -42.62
N LEU A 450 40.76 14.34 -41.83
CA LEU A 450 41.07 15.03 -40.58
C LEU A 450 42.49 15.59 -40.59
N ASN A 451 42.72 16.67 -39.84
CA ASN A 451 44.07 17.22 -39.69
C ASN A 451 45.00 16.21 -38.98
N ARG A 452 46.22 16.04 -39.48
CA ARG A 452 47.25 15.15 -38.91
C ARG A 452 47.49 15.40 -37.41
N SER A 453 47.44 16.66 -36.97
CA SER A 453 47.57 17.01 -35.54
C SER A 453 46.47 16.37 -34.67
N THR A 454 45.27 16.22 -35.22
CA THR A 454 44.13 15.59 -34.54
C THR A 454 44.33 14.08 -34.43
N ILE A 455 44.86 13.43 -35.47
CA ILE A 455 45.20 12.01 -35.44
C ILE A 455 46.33 11.74 -34.45
N THR A 456 47.37 12.59 -34.41
CA THR A 456 48.46 12.46 -33.44
C THR A 456 47.96 12.52 -32.00
N ARG A 457 47.07 13.47 -31.68
CA ARG A 457 46.48 13.58 -30.33
C ARG A 457 45.64 12.36 -29.97
N SER A 458 44.80 11.89 -30.89
CA SER A 458 44.00 10.67 -30.68
C SER A 458 44.88 9.42 -30.55
N TYR A 459 45.95 9.30 -31.34
CA TYR A 459 46.90 8.19 -31.27
C TYR A 459 47.58 8.13 -29.90
N ASN A 460 48.11 9.26 -29.42
CA ASN A 460 48.76 9.32 -28.11
C ASN A 460 47.78 9.02 -26.96
N TYR A 461 46.49 9.34 -27.11
CA TYR A 461 45.48 9.02 -26.09
C TYR A 461 45.05 7.54 -26.10
N LEU A 462 45.12 6.87 -27.26
CA LEU A 462 44.64 5.49 -27.41
C LEU A 462 45.73 4.43 -27.20
N PHE A 463 47.01 4.80 -27.34
CA PHE A 463 48.15 3.87 -27.40
C PHE A 463 49.37 4.28 -26.55
N ASN A 464 49.33 5.42 -25.86
CA ASN A 464 50.15 5.67 -24.66
C ASN A 464 49.26 5.52 -23.44
#